data_AF-A0A059PHT6-F1
#
_entry.id   AF-A0A059PHT6-F1
#
_cell.length_a   1.000
_cell.length_b   1.000
_cell.length_c   1.000
_cell.angle_alpha   90.00
_cell.angle_beta   90.00
_cell.angle_gamma   90.00
#
_symmetry.space_group_name_H-M   'P 1'
#
loop_
_entity.id
_entity.type
_entity.pdbx_description
1 polymer ?
#
loop_
_entity_poly.entity_id
_entity_poly.type
_entity_poly.pdbx_seq_one_letter_code
_entity_poly.pdbx_strand_id
1 'polypeptide(L)'
;PAMEAVLSKLAAYHAATVRYIQTGSDKKRELPKLVAGAAGELKSLLQLRFHESLRTHNAREYEDKVKAFQKYVGGTIDHSDTRNSFNVILVGSCLPNNILNSTDAFGHVKDSLFIDFQAAKYGPAAYDLFSLLLTAPASPKSLHFDGYLKFYHDQLIANLGLLKYRGRQPT
;
A
#
# COMPACT_ATOMS: atom_id res chain seq x y z
N PRO A 1 -0.74 -7.74 -15.76
CA PRO A 1 -2.15 -8.13 -15.70
C PRO A 1 -2.70 -8.35 -14.29
N ALA A 2 -2.23 -9.37 -13.54
CA ALA A 2 -2.78 -9.68 -12.21
C ALA A 2 -2.51 -8.57 -11.18
N MET A 3 -1.27 -8.06 -11.11
CA MET A 3 -0.92 -6.97 -10.18
C MET A 3 -1.65 -5.66 -10.54
N GLU A 4 -1.79 -5.36 -11.82
CA GLU A 4 -2.51 -4.17 -12.30
C GLU A 4 -3.99 -4.20 -11.90
N ALA A 5 -4.65 -5.36 -11.96
CA ALA A 5 -6.02 -5.49 -11.49
C ALA A 5 -6.15 -5.18 -9.99
N VAL A 6 -5.24 -5.71 -9.17
CA VAL A 6 -5.21 -5.43 -7.72
C VAL A 6 -4.93 -3.96 -7.45
N LEU A 7 -3.95 -3.35 -8.13
CA LEU A 7 -3.59 -1.94 -7.97
C LEU A 7 -4.73 -1.01 -8.43
N SER A 8 -5.44 -1.38 -9.49
CA SER A 8 -6.63 -0.67 -9.94
C SER A 8 -7.73 -0.68 -8.87
N LYS A 9 -8.01 -1.85 -8.27
CA LYS A 9 -8.97 -1.91 -7.15
C LYS A 9 -8.49 -1.12 -5.94
N LEU A 10 -7.20 -1.19 -5.59
CA LEU A 10 -6.64 -0.43 -4.46
C LEU A 10 -6.79 1.08 -4.68
N ALA A 11 -6.47 1.56 -5.89
CA ALA A 11 -6.64 2.95 -6.28
C ALA A 11 -8.10 3.40 -6.21
N ALA A 12 -9.04 2.58 -6.69
CA ALA A 12 -10.47 2.85 -6.59
C ALA A 12 -10.95 2.92 -5.14
N TYR A 13 -10.51 1.99 -4.28
CA TYR A 13 -10.82 1.98 -2.85
C TYR A 13 -10.29 3.24 -2.15
N HIS A 14 -9.03 3.61 -2.38
CA HIS A 14 -8.43 4.82 -1.83
C HIS A 14 -9.14 6.10 -2.30
N ALA A 15 -9.50 6.20 -3.58
CA ALA A 15 -10.26 7.32 -4.10
C ALA A 15 -11.66 7.41 -3.45
N ALA A 16 -12.35 6.28 -3.33
CA ALA A 16 -13.67 6.20 -2.73
C ALA A 16 -13.65 6.62 -1.25
N THR A 17 -12.66 6.14 -0.48
CA THR A 17 -12.56 6.45 0.95
C THR A 17 -12.21 7.92 1.20
N VAL A 18 -11.33 8.51 0.39
CA VAL A 18 -11.01 9.94 0.51
C VAL A 18 -12.23 10.80 0.16
N ARG A 19 -13.01 10.39 -0.85
CA ARG A 19 -14.25 11.07 -1.24
C ARG A 19 -15.30 10.95 -0.15
N TYR A 20 -15.49 9.75 0.41
CA TYR A 20 -16.39 9.49 1.53
C TYR A 20 -16.09 10.41 2.72
N ILE A 21 -14.81 10.52 3.08
CA ILE A 21 -14.32 11.41 4.12
C ILE A 21 -14.58 12.90 3.79
N GLN A 22 -14.41 13.31 2.54
CA GLN A 22 -14.68 14.69 2.11
C GLN A 22 -16.18 15.05 2.21
N THR A 23 -17.07 14.07 1.99
CA THR A 23 -18.52 14.28 2.04
C THR A 23 -19.12 14.16 3.44
N GLY A 24 -18.47 13.45 4.38
CA GLY A 24 -18.93 13.26 5.74
C GLY A 24 -17.97 13.84 6.77
N SER A 25 -18.16 15.12 7.13
CA SER A 25 -17.28 15.84 8.08
C SER A 25 -17.22 15.20 9.46
N ASP A 26 -18.32 14.58 9.91
CA ASP A 26 -18.47 14.09 11.28
C ASP A 26 -18.03 12.62 11.45
N LYS A 27 -17.92 11.87 10.35
CA LYS A 27 -17.57 10.44 10.36
C LYS A 27 -16.08 10.16 10.54
N LYS A 28 -15.22 11.19 10.43
CA LYS A 28 -13.79 11.08 10.75
C LYS A 28 -13.53 10.71 12.23
N ARG A 29 -14.48 11.00 13.12
CA ARG A 29 -14.34 10.74 14.57
C ARG A 29 -14.52 9.26 14.95
N GLU A 30 -15.18 8.47 14.11
CA GLU A 30 -15.48 7.07 14.40
C GLU A 30 -14.39 6.10 13.93
N LEU A 31 -13.44 6.57 13.12
CA LEU A 31 -12.36 5.73 12.59
C LEU A 31 -11.13 5.77 13.50
N PRO A 32 -10.55 4.60 13.85
CA PRO A 32 -9.26 4.54 14.51
C PRO A 32 -8.22 5.32 13.70
N LYS A 33 -7.63 6.36 14.31
CA LYS A 33 -6.49 7.07 13.73
C LYS A 33 -5.26 6.18 13.82
N LEU A 34 -4.34 6.31 12.86
CA LEU A 34 -3.03 5.69 12.98
C LEU A 34 -2.36 6.13 14.28
N VAL A 35 -2.30 5.23 15.27
CA VAL A 35 -1.49 5.41 16.48
C VAL A 35 -0.03 5.19 16.11
N ALA A 36 0.90 5.81 16.85
CA ALA A 36 2.33 5.75 16.57
C ALA A 36 2.89 4.32 16.37
N GLY A 37 2.26 3.30 16.98
CA GLY A 37 2.64 1.88 16.85
C GLY A 37 2.42 1.27 15.45
N ALA A 38 1.47 1.77 14.66
CA ALA A 38 1.14 1.20 13.34
C ALA A 38 2.28 1.31 12.32
N ALA A 39 3.12 2.35 12.44
CA ALA A 39 4.34 2.48 11.64
C ALA A 39 5.39 1.42 12.04
N GLY A 40 5.48 1.10 13.34
CA GLY A 40 6.34 0.04 13.87
C GLY A 40 5.91 -1.36 13.41
N GLU A 41 4.61 -1.62 13.37
CA GLU A 41 4.04 -2.87 12.84
C GLU A 41 4.38 -3.07 11.36
N LEU A 42 4.12 -2.05 10.52
CA LEU A 42 4.46 -2.12 9.10
C LEU A 42 5.97 -2.29 8.91
N LYS A 43 6.80 -1.54 9.66
CA LYS A 43 8.26 -1.68 9.60
C LYS A 43 8.70 -3.11 9.95
N SER A 44 8.15 -3.70 11.01
CA SER A 44 8.46 -5.07 11.43
C SER A 44 8.07 -6.09 10.36
N LEU A 45 6.88 -5.94 9.78
CA LEU A 45 6.40 -6.79 8.69
C LEU A 45 7.30 -6.69 7.46
N LEU A 46 7.63 -5.47 7.03
CA LEU A 46 8.53 -5.24 5.90
C LEU A 46 9.93 -5.82 6.15
N GLN A 47 10.45 -5.68 7.37
CA GLN A 47 11.72 -6.30 7.75
C GLN A 47 11.64 -7.83 7.67
N LEU A 48 10.58 -8.45 8.18
CA LEU A 48 10.41 -9.90 8.10
C LEU A 48 10.42 -10.38 6.63
N ARG A 49 9.60 -9.74 5.78
CA ARG A 49 9.48 -10.09 4.35
C ARG A 49 10.77 -9.86 3.59
N PHE A 50 11.53 -8.84 3.97
CA PHE A 50 12.86 -8.60 3.42
C PHE A 50 13.84 -9.74 3.76
N HIS A 51 13.92 -10.18 5.02
CA HIS A 51 14.79 -11.30 5.42
C HIS A 51 14.36 -12.61 4.73
N GLU A 52 13.05 -12.86 4.59
CA GLU A 52 12.54 -13.98 3.80
C GLU A 52 13.01 -13.91 2.35
N SER A 53 12.96 -12.72 1.72
CA SER A 53 13.42 -12.51 0.35
C SER A 53 14.92 -12.74 0.21
N LEU A 54 15.75 -12.27 1.13
CA LEU A 54 17.20 -12.56 1.09
C LEU A 54 17.47 -14.07 1.16
N ARG A 55 16.73 -14.79 1.99
CA ARG A 55 16.86 -16.23 2.14
C ARG A 55 16.47 -16.99 0.87
N THR A 56 15.35 -16.63 0.24
CA THR A 56 14.83 -17.32 -0.94
C THR A 56 15.67 -17.07 -2.20
N HIS A 57 16.46 -15.99 -2.23
CA HIS A 57 17.29 -15.62 -3.37
C HIS A 57 18.80 -15.81 -3.11
N ASN A 58 19.19 -16.59 -2.10
CA ASN A 58 20.59 -16.85 -1.73
C ASN A 58 21.43 -15.57 -1.50
N ALA A 59 20.81 -14.51 -1.00
CA ALA A 59 21.40 -13.18 -0.82
C ALA A 59 21.66 -12.83 0.66
N ARG A 60 21.79 -13.84 1.54
CA ARG A 60 21.99 -13.62 2.99
C ARG A 60 23.24 -12.80 3.33
N GLU A 61 24.26 -12.84 2.48
CA GLU A 61 25.50 -12.06 2.64
C GLU A 61 25.28 -10.53 2.65
N TYR A 62 24.12 -10.06 2.17
CA TYR A 62 23.77 -8.64 2.18
C TYR A 62 22.99 -8.19 3.43
N GLU A 63 22.63 -9.11 4.34
CA GLU A 63 21.78 -8.80 5.49
C GLU A 63 22.36 -7.69 6.37
N ASP A 64 23.65 -7.77 6.72
CA ASP A 64 24.32 -6.77 7.56
C ASP A 64 24.46 -5.41 6.85
N LYS A 65 24.75 -5.43 5.54
CA LYS A 65 24.81 -4.21 4.71
C LYS A 65 23.45 -3.50 4.68
N VAL A 66 22.36 -4.26 4.57
CA VAL A 66 21.01 -3.69 4.55
C VAL A 66 20.60 -3.19 5.92
N LYS A 67 20.91 -3.91 7.00
CA LYS A 67 20.68 -3.42 8.37
C LYS A 67 21.42 -2.10 8.63
N ALA A 68 22.68 -2.01 8.18
CA ALA A 68 23.46 -0.78 8.28
C ALA A 68 22.83 0.37 7.48
N PHE A 69 22.38 0.11 6.25
CA PHE A 69 21.67 1.10 5.42
C PHE A 69 20.35 1.54 6.06
N GLN A 70 19.53 0.62 6.55
CA GLN A 70 18.27 0.95 7.25
C GLN A 70 18.50 1.81 8.49
N LYS A 71 19.58 1.55 9.25
CA LYS A 71 19.96 2.37 10.40
C LYS A 71 20.42 3.77 9.97
N TYR A 72 21.21 3.86 8.90
CA TYR A 72 21.64 5.13 8.32
C TYR A 72 20.44 5.97 7.87
N VAL A 73 19.54 5.38 7.10
CA VAL A 73 18.31 6.02 6.61
C VAL A 73 17.39 6.43 7.76
N GLY A 74 17.19 5.54 8.75
CA GLY A 74 16.35 5.82 9.91
C GLY A 74 16.85 6.93 10.83
N GLY A 75 18.13 7.32 10.74
CA GLY A 75 18.71 8.44 11.46
C GLY A 75 18.81 9.74 10.65
N THR A 76 18.59 9.69 9.32
CA THR A 76 18.75 10.84 8.41
C THR A 76 17.45 11.33 7.79
N ILE A 77 16.44 10.47 7.66
CA ILE A 77 15.15 10.81 7.08
C ILE A 77 14.14 11.01 8.21
N ASP A 78 13.64 12.23 8.37
CA ASP A 78 12.49 12.49 9.24
C ASP A 78 11.27 11.77 8.66
N HIS A 79 10.97 10.63 9.26
CA HIS A 79 9.90 9.76 8.78
C HIS A 79 8.55 10.36 9.17
N SER A 80 7.93 10.95 8.14
CA SER A 80 6.49 11.22 8.02
C SER A 80 5.99 12.52 8.65
N ASP A 81 5.90 13.54 7.81
CA ASP A 81 4.78 14.47 7.93
C ASP A 81 3.49 13.74 7.48
N THR A 82 2.98 12.87 8.36
CA THR A 82 1.69 12.21 8.18
C THR A 82 0.56 13.23 7.99
N ARG A 83 0.70 14.48 8.44
CA ARG A 83 -0.31 15.52 8.22
C ARG A 83 -0.33 16.01 6.77
N ASN A 84 0.82 16.09 6.12
CA ASN A 84 0.94 16.56 4.73
C ASN A 84 0.85 15.45 3.68
N SER A 85 0.73 14.18 4.10
CA SER A 85 0.57 13.03 3.23
C SER A 85 -0.85 12.90 2.66
N PHE A 86 -0.99 12.21 1.52
CA PHE A 86 -2.31 11.85 0.97
C PHE A 86 -2.95 10.72 1.79
N ASN A 87 -3.83 11.10 2.72
CA ASN A 87 -4.40 10.20 3.72
C ASN A 87 -5.78 9.67 3.32
N VAL A 88 -5.97 8.36 3.47
CA VAL A 88 -7.16 7.58 3.09
C VAL A 88 -7.59 6.68 4.25
N ILE A 89 -8.73 6.00 4.12
CA ILE A 89 -9.00 4.84 4.99
C ILE A 89 -8.22 3.68 4.39
N LEU A 90 -7.21 3.21 5.10
CA LEU A 90 -6.40 2.07 4.68
C LEU A 90 -7.20 0.78 4.76
N VAL A 91 -6.91 -0.17 3.88
CA VAL A 91 -7.25 -1.58 4.04
C VAL A 91 -6.56 -2.11 5.30
N GLY A 92 -5.31 -1.71 5.53
CA GLY A 92 -4.52 -2.01 6.73
C GLY A 92 -3.82 -3.36 6.66
N SER A 93 -4.53 -4.40 6.24
CA SER A 93 -3.97 -5.74 5.98
C SER A 93 -3.81 -5.99 4.48
N CYS A 94 -3.28 -5.00 3.73
CA CYS A 94 -3.11 -5.07 2.27
C CYS A 94 -1.95 -5.99 1.87
N LEU A 95 -2.13 -7.29 2.09
CA LEU A 95 -1.17 -8.35 1.79
C LEU A 95 -1.70 -9.28 0.70
N PRO A 96 -0.83 -9.91 -0.11
CA PRO A 96 -1.24 -10.83 -1.18
C PRO A 96 -2.20 -11.94 -0.76
N ASN A 97 -2.04 -12.48 0.46
CA ASN A 97 -2.91 -13.54 1.00
C ASN A 97 -4.31 -13.05 1.41
N ASN A 98 -4.49 -11.73 1.56
CA ASN A 98 -5.76 -11.10 1.90
C ASN A 98 -6.45 -10.50 0.67
N ILE A 99 -6.13 -11.03 -0.53
CA ILE A 99 -6.72 -10.60 -1.80
C ILE A 99 -7.40 -11.82 -2.45
N LEU A 100 -8.70 -11.69 -2.70
CA LEU A 100 -9.47 -12.66 -3.48
C LEU A 100 -9.54 -12.20 -4.93
N ASN A 101 -9.04 -13.03 -5.85
CA ASN A 101 -9.07 -12.74 -7.27
C ASN A 101 -10.19 -13.52 -7.97
N SER A 102 -11.06 -12.81 -8.67
CA SER A 102 -11.98 -13.41 -9.65
C SER A 102 -11.23 -13.61 -10.96
N THR A 103 -11.31 -14.82 -11.52
CA THR A 103 -10.63 -15.17 -12.77
C THR A 103 -11.63 -15.60 -13.84
N ASP A 104 -11.27 -15.41 -15.10
CA ASP A 104 -12.00 -15.98 -16.22
C ASP A 104 -11.63 -17.46 -16.45
N ALA A 105 -12.29 -18.10 -17.42
CA ALA A 105 -12.03 -19.49 -17.78
C ALA A 105 -10.59 -19.75 -18.29
N PHE A 106 -9.84 -18.70 -18.64
CA PHE A 106 -8.46 -18.76 -19.10
C PHE A 106 -7.44 -18.41 -18.00
N GLY A 107 -7.91 -18.14 -16.77
CA GLY A 107 -7.07 -17.80 -15.62
C GLY A 107 -6.66 -16.32 -15.54
N HIS A 108 -7.22 -15.44 -16.38
CA HIS A 108 -6.95 -14.00 -16.28
C HIS A 108 -7.73 -13.38 -15.13
N VAL A 109 -7.06 -12.58 -14.30
CA VAL A 109 -7.70 -11.83 -13.22
C VAL A 109 -8.62 -10.76 -13.81
N LYS A 110 -9.92 -10.88 -13.54
CA LYS A 110 -10.97 -9.95 -13.94
C LYS A 110 -11.23 -8.88 -12.89
N ASP A 111 -11.24 -9.29 -11.63
CA ASP A 111 -11.46 -8.39 -10.50
C ASP A 111 -10.74 -8.92 -9.25
N SER A 112 -10.49 -8.04 -8.29
CA SER A 112 -9.83 -8.36 -7.02
C SER A 112 -10.62 -7.76 -5.87
N LEU A 113 -10.76 -8.47 -4.76
CA LEU A 113 -11.39 -7.96 -3.55
C LEU A 113 -10.40 -8.05 -2.39
N PHE A 114 -10.27 -6.96 -1.63
CA PHE A 114 -9.58 -6.99 -0.35
C PHE A 114 -10.49 -7.62 0.69
N ILE A 115 -9.93 -8.53 1.48
CA ILE A 115 -10.57 -9.11 2.66
C ILE A 115 -9.77 -8.73 3.89
N ASP A 116 -10.34 -8.98 5.07
CA ASP A 116 -9.70 -8.72 6.37
C ASP A 116 -9.38 -7.22 6.63
N PHE A 117 -10.42 -6.44 6.91
CA PHE A 117 -10.34 -5.01 7.23
C PHE A 117 -10.11 -4.73 8.73
N GLN A 118 -9.71 -5.73 9.53
CA GLN A 118 -9.55 -5.54 10.99
C GLN A 118 -8.49 -4.49 11.35
N ALA A 119 -7.51 -4.27 10.47
CA ALA A 119 -6.44 -3.29 10.62
C ALA A 119 -6.74 -1.96 9.89
N ALA A 120 -7.94 -1.76 9.37
CA ALA A 120 -8.33 -0.56 8.64
C ALA A 120 -8.24 0.68 9.54
N LYS A 121 -7.57 1.71 9.04
CA LYS A 121 -7.22 2.91 9.82
C LYS A 121 -7.01 4.10 8.91
N TYR A 122 -7.19 5.32 9.45
CA TYR A 122 -6.93 6.53 8.68
C TYR A 122 -5.43 6.85 8.64
N GLY A 123 -4.85 6.98 7.44
CA GLY A 123 -3.43 7.27 7.27
C GLY A 123 -2.95 7.32 5.82
N PRO A 124 -1.63 7.44 5.59
CA PRO A 124 -1.08 7.66 4.26
C PRO A 124 -1.30 6.47 3.34
N ALA A 125 -1.86 6.69 2.14
CA ALA A 125 -2.16 5.64 1.16
C ALA A 125 -0.93 4.78 0.77
N ALA A 126 0.29 5.34 0.93
CA ALA A 126 1.55 4.64 0.71
C ALA A 126 1.72 3.39 1.60
N TYR A 127 1.07 3.32 2.76
CA TYR A 127 1.17 2.16 3.66
C TYR A 127 0.62 0.89 3.01
N ASP A 128 -0.59 0.96 2.44
CA ASP A 128 -1.18 -0.19 1.74
C ASP A 128 -0.40 -0.53 0.47
N LEU A 129 0.05 0.49 -0.28
CA LEU A 129 0.83 0.29 -1.51
C LEU A 129 2.15 -0.43 -1.23
N PHE A 130 2.88 -0.03 -0.19
CA PHE A 130 4.13 -0.68 0.20
C PHE A 130 3.88 -2.05 0.83
N SER A 131 2.81 -2.22 1.60
CA SER A 131 2.41 -3.54 2.10
C SER A 131 2.18 -4.50 0.94
N LEU A 132 1.43 -4.08 -0.08
CA LEU A 132 1.16 -4.92 -1.23
C LEU A 132 2.42 -5.20 -2.06
N LEU A 133 3.09 -4.15 -2.53
CA LEU A 133 4.24 -4.31 -3.42
C LEU A 133 5.40 -4.98 -2.70
N LEU A 134 5.81 -4.54 -1.52
CA LEU A 134 7.02 -5.10 -0.91
C LEU A 134 6.85 -6.52 -0.40
N THR A 135 5.62 -6.98 -0.15
CA THR A 135 5.35 -8.34 0.33
C THR A 135 4.89 -9.32 -0.76
N ALA A 136 4.53 -8.84 -1.94
CA ALA A 136 4.25 -9.66 -3.11
C ALA A 136 5.49 -10.42 -3.61
N PRO A 137 5.32 -11.57 -4.31
CA PRO A 137 6.41 -12.30 -4.94
C PRO A 137 7.33 -11.40 -5.77
N ALA A 138 8.64 -11.69 -5.73
CA ALA A 138 9.66 -10.84 -6.36
C ALA A 138 9.47 -10.72 -7.87
N SER A 139 9.15 -11.80 -8.57
CA SER A 139 8.80 -11.76 -9.99
C SER A 139 7.28 -11.77 -10.18
N PRO A 140 6.70 -10.93 -11.06
CA PRO A 140 7.37 -9.97 -11.97
C PRO A 140 7.60 -8.57 -11.36
N LYS A 141 7.34 -8.37 -10.07
CA LYS A 141 7.40 -7.06 -9.41
C LYS A 141 8.75 -6.35 -9.51
N SER A 142 9.86 -7.06 -9.32
CA SER A 142 11.20 -6.48 -9.30
C SER A 142 11.57 -5.84 -10.64
N LEU A 143 10.98 -6.30 -11.75
CA LEU A 143 11.22 -5.76 -13.09
C LEU A 143 10.34 -4.54 -13.41
N HIS A 144 9.21 -4.37 -12.72
CA HIS A 144 8.18 -3.40 -13.07
C HIS A 144 7.75 -2.51 -11.90
N PHE A 145 8.56 -2.43 -10.84
CA PHE A 145 8.19 -1.74 -9.60
C PHE A 145 7.75 -0.28 -9.86
N ASP A 146 8.57 0.49 -10.58
CA ASP A 146 8.27 1.88 -10.92
C ASP A 146 7.05 1.99 -11.84
N GLY A 147 6.89 1.04 -12.77
CA GLY A 147 5.72 0.94 -13.63
C GLY A 147 4.43 0.70 -12.84
N TYR A 148 4.48 -0.14 -11.81
CA TYR A 148 3.36 -0.39 -10.92
C TYR A 148 3.02 0.80 -10.02
N LEU A 149 4.03 1.53 -9.53
CA LEU A 149 3.81 2.78 -8.81
C LEU A 149 3.11 3.81 -9.69
N LYS A 150 3.61 4.00 -10.92
CA LYS A 150 2.99 4.92 -11.89
C LYS A 150 1.57 4.48 -12.23
N PHE A 151 1.36 3.19 -12.52
CA PHE A 151 0.05 2.66 -12.85
C PHE A 151 -0.96 2.91 -11.73
N TYR A 152 -0.60 2.60 -10.48
CA TYR A 152 -1.45 2.87 -9.33
C TYR A 152 -1.77 4.38 -9.20
N HIS A 153 -0.78 5.24 -9.37
CA HIS A 153 -0.96 6.70 -9.31
C HIS A 153 -1.92 7.18 -10.39
N ASP A 154 -1.71 6.77 -11.65
CA ASP A 154 -2.58 7.13 -12.77
C ASP A 154 -4.05 6.69 -12.51
N GLN A 155 -4.24 5.46 -12.03
CA GLN A 155 -5.57 4.94 -11.67
C GLN A 155 -6.19 5.74 -10.52
N LEU A 156 -5.40 6.12 -9.51
CA LEU A 156 -5.88 6.91 -8.38
C LEU A 156 -6.36 8.29 -8.84
N ILE A 157 -5.55 8.99 -9.65
CA ILE A 157 -5.92 10.29 -10.22
C ILE A 157 -7.19 10.20 -11.06
N ALA A 158 -7.29 9.18 -11.93
CA ALA A 158 -8.48 8.96 -12.75
C ALA A 158 -9.74 8.77 -11.89
N ASN A 159 -9.67 7.90 -10.86
CA ASN A 159 -10.79 7.65 -9.95
C ASN A 159 -11.17 8.88 -9.11
N LEU A 160 -10.19 9.67 -8.64
CA LEU A 160 -10.45 10.93 -7.92
C LEU A 160 -11.17 11.93 -8.82
N GLY A 161 -10.82 12.00 -10.10
CA GLY A 161 -11.50 12.80 -11.11
C GLY A 161 -12.96 12.36 -11.30
N LEU A 162 -13.19 11.05 -11.51
CA LEU A 162 -14.53 10.47 -11.65
C LEU A 162 -15.43 10.76 -10.43
N LEU A 163 -14.87 10.64 -9.23
CA LEU A 163 -15.56 10.91 -7.97
C LEU A 163 -15.67 12.40 -7.61
N LYS A 164 -15.14 13.29 -8.46
CA LYS A 164 -15.12 14.75 -8.28
C LYS A 164 -14.52 15.16 -6.93
N TYR A 165 -13.43 14.50 -6.54
CA TYR A 165 -12.67 14.87 -5.35
C TYR A 165 -12.03 16.25 -5.52
N ARG A 166 -12.23 17.14 -4.53
CA ARG A 166 -11.78 18.54 -4.58
C ARG A 166 -10.55 18.86 -3.73
N GLY A 167 -9.94 17.86 -3.09
CA GLY A 167 -8.77 18.09 -2.23
C GLY A 167 -7.46 18.06 -3.01
N ARG A 168 -6.35 18.16 -2.27
CA ARG A 168 -5.00 18.05 -2.84
C ARG A 168 -4.82 16.67 -3.46
N GLN A 169 -4.42 16.63 -4.72
CA GLN A 169 -4.09 15.40 -5.43
C GLN A 169 -2.77 14.80 -4.90
N PRO A 170 -2.63 13.47 -4.87
CA PRO A 170 -1.37 12.81 -4.52
C PRO A 170 -0.30 13.10 -5.59
N THR A 171 0.94 13.31 -5.16
CA THR A 171 2.12 13.59 -6.00
C THR A 171 3.08 12.42 -5.98
#